data_AF-A0A9P7KEP3-F1
#
_entry.id   AF-A0A9P7KEP3-F1
#
_cell.length_a   1.000
_cell.length_b   1.000
_cell.length_c   1.000
_cell.angle_alpha   90.00
_cell.angle_beta   90.00
_cell.angle_gamma   90.00
#
_symmetry.space_group_name_H-M   'P 1'
#
loop_
_entity.id
_entity.type
_entity.pdbx_description
1 polymer ?
#
loop_
_entity_poly.entity_id
_entity_poly.type
_entity_poly.pdbx_seq_one_letter_code
_entity_poly.pdbx_strand_id
1 'polypeptide(L)'
;MTATRVALVVRVLIALCTRTVFQPDEYFQSLEPAHKAVFGYAQLTWEWLAPKPIRSIFYPALNIPIYWTLKASGLSEMPGIGSWLLVCAWNTNDTRVTLKRGRSTALGCCTAFLPQVRISGSAKSPVNGLVVNTCRQRIIATLALFSLDSLYYGRPTFTPWNFLMTNLSSVSLFYGSSPWHYYLVQALPILCTTALPFVLHGAWSVIFDRHAAALRNMLATIVWTIGIYSVAGHKEWRFIHPILPLLYILAAKSLVDLSDRRQEKTKLAANSSTHLLMRTLPPIRQAFLVFLSLTIPASLYVVLFYCSAPISVLSYIRSLPADDLHVGGIGFLMPCHSTPGHAYIHRKELVHGKMWSLGCEPPLQNQNLSTYRDQTDVFFRAPVEYLESRFPPRVDPSFPLSPYPASVPGAPTPEKHPWIHEWPRYLVFFGALLEHEGVQNLLEAKDYAEVWRKGRAWEGEGERKGGVRVWRWKGFF
;
A
#
# COMPACT_ATOMS: atom_id res chain seq x y z
N MET A 1 1.70 -29.28 -15.69
CA MET A 1 1.12 -27.92 -15.68
C MET A 1 2.11 -26.97 -16.34
N THR A 2 1.69 -25.99 -17.14
CA THR A 2 2.61 -24.98 -17.71
C THR A 2 3.18 -24.09 -16.58
N ALA A 3 4.41 -23.61 -16.71
CA ALA A 3 5.07 -22.75 -15.72
C ALA A 3 4.21 -21.52 -15.34
N THR A 4 3.51 -20.94 -16.32
CA THR A 4 2.55 -19.84 -16.11
C THR A 4 1.41 -20.21 -15.16
N ARG A 5 0.87 -21.43 -15.25
CA ARG A 5 -0.20 -21.88 -14.34
C ARG A 5 0.31 -22.05 -12.92
N VAL A 6 1.52 -22.56 -12.76
CA VAL A 6 2.15 -22.69 -11.42
C VAL A 6 2.37 -21.30 -10.82
N ALA A 7 2.96 -20.36 -11.56
CA ALA A 7 3.17 -18.99 -11.09
C ALA A 7 1.84 -18.30 -10.70
N LEU A 8 0.78 -18.49 -11.50
CA LEU A 8 -0.54 -17.95 -11.20
C LEU A 8 -1.12 -18.55 -9.91
N VAL A 9 -1.06 -19.87 -9.76
CA VAL A 9 -1.56 -20.56 -8.55
C VAL A 9 -0.80 -20.08 -7.32
N VAL A 10 0.53 -19.98 -7.38
CA VAL A 10 1.35 -19.47 -6.27
C VAL A 10 0.94 -18.04 -5.91
N ARG A 11 0.77 -17.13 -6.89
CA ARG A 11 0.32 -15.76 -6.62
C ARG A 11 -1.06 -15.71 -5.98
N VAL A 12 -2.00 -16.52 -6.46
CA VAL A 12 -3.35 -16.60 -5.87
C VAL A 12 -3.28 -17.13 -4.44
N LEU A 13 -2.47 -18.16 -4.18
CA LEU A 13 -2.28 -18.69 -2.83
C LEU A 13 -1.66 -17.64 -1.90
N ILE A 14 -0.62 -16.92 -2.34
CA ILE A 14 -0.01 -15.84 -1.54
C ILE A 14 -1.06 -14.78 -1.20
N ALA A 15 -1.81 -14.31 -2.20
CA ALA A 15 -2.83 -13.28 -1.98
C ALA A 15 -3.92 -13.75 -1.00
N LEU A 16 -4.37 -15.01 -1.12
CA LEU A 16 -5.36 -15.60 -0.20
C LEU A 16 -4.82 -15.88 1.21
N CYS A 17 -3.54 -16.22 1.33
CA CYS A 17 -2.90 -16.57 2.60
C CYS A 17 -2.31 -15.37 3.35
N THR A 18 -2.23 -14.19 2.73
CA THR A 18 -1.69 -12.98 3.37
C THR A 18 -2.59 -12.54 4.52
N ARG A 19 -1.99 -12.40 5.73
CA ARG A 19 -2.72 -12.11 6.97
C ARG A 19 -2.28 -10.82 7.66
N THR A 20 -1.10 -10.31 7.35
CA THR A 20 -0.41 -9.35 8.24
C THR A 20 0.20 -8.14 7.54
N VAL A 21 0.13 -8.07 6.21
CA VAL A 21 0.68 -6.92 5.47
C VAL A 21 -0.29 -5.76 5.59
N PHE A 22 0.07 -4.79 6.43
CA PHE A 22 -0.58 -3.50 6.51
C PHE A 22 0.20 -2.49 5.66
N GLN A 23 -0.33 -2.18 4.48
CA GLN A 23 0.21 -1.08 3.66
C GLN A 23 -0.84 0.04 3.58
N PRO A 24 -0.61 1.19 4.25
CA PRO A 24 -1.61 2.25 4.35
C PRO A 24 -2.17 2.71 3.00
N ASP A 25 -1.32 2.77 1.97
CA ASP A 25 -1.72 3.16 0.62
C ASP A 25 -2.79 2.24 0.01
N GLU A 26 -2.78 0.94 0.34
CA GLU A 26 -3.79 0.00 -0.17
C GLU A 26 -5.19 0.33 0.36
N TYR A 27 -5.27 0.89 1.56
CA TYR A 27 -6.55 1.27 2.17
C TYR A 27 -6.95 2.67 1.75
N PHE A 28 -6.08 3.65 2.01
CA PHE A 28 -6.43 5.06 1.84
C PHE A 28 -6.40 5.53 0.38
N GLN A 29 -5.72 4.82 -0.53
CA GLN A 29 -5.68 5.15 -1.96
C GLN A 29 -6.54 4.21 -2.82
N SER A 30 -7.29 3.29 -2.20
CA SER A 30 -8.12 2.31 -2.93
C SER A 30 -9.41 1.95 -2.20
N LEU A 31 -9.33 1.34 -1.01
CA LEU A 31 -10.52 0.82 -0.33
C LEU A 31 -11.39 1.91 0.30
N GLU A 32 -10.81 2.88 1.00
CA GLU A 32 -11.54 3.99 1.62
C GLU A 32 -12.29 4.86 0.58
N PRO A 33 -11.67 5.30 -0.55
CA PRO A 33 -12.39 6.05 -1.57
C PRO A 33 -13.54 5.26 -2.21
N ALA A 34 -13.34 3.95 -2.47
CA ALA A 34 -14.37 3.09 -3.02
C ALA A 34 -15.50 2.83 -2.03
N HIS A 35 -15.17 2.62 -0.75
CA HIS A 35 -16.13 2.48 0.33
C HIS A 35 -16.96 3.76 0.48
N LYS A 36 -16.34 4.94 0.44
CA LYS A 36 -17.05 6.23 0.44
C LYS A 36 -18.04 6.34 -0.70
N ALA A 37 -17.63 5.97 -1.91
CA ALA A 37 -18.47 6.05 -3.11
C ALA A 37 -19.73 5.19 -3.01
N VAL A 38 -19.69 4.06 -2.28
CA VAL A 38 -20.83 3.15 -2.13
C VAL A 38 -21.65 3.41 -0.86
N PHE A 39 -21.00 3.63 0.27
CA PHE A 39 -21.63 3.72 1.60
C PHE A 39 -21.82 5.15 2.09
N GLY A 40 -21.17 6.14 1.48
CA GLY A 40 -21.30 7.56 1.82
C GLY A 40 -20.35 8.06 2.90
N TYR A 41 -19.59 7.17 3.56
CA TYR A 41 -18.65 7.52 4.63
C TYR A 41 -17.33 6.77 4.48
N ALA A 42 -16.22 7.41 4.83
CA ALA A 42 -14.86 6.86 4.84
C ALA A 42 -13.89 7.86 5.47
N GLN A 43 -12.67 7.43 5.74
CA GLN A 43 -11.57 8.33 6.07
C GLN A 43 -10.71 8.56 4.82
N LEU A 44 -10.76 9.77 4.27
CA LEU A 44 -9.95 10.15 3.11
C LEU A 44 -8.72 10.95 3.54
N THR A 45 -7.62 10.73 2.85
CA THR A 45 -6.38 11.50 3.07
C THR A 45 -6.43 12.85 2.36
N TRP A 46 -5.43 13.68 2.65
CA TRP A 46 -5.26 14.99 2.00
C TRP A 46 -5.18 14.90 0.47
N GLU A 47 -4.64 13.81 -0.09
CA GLU A 47 -4.52 13.68 -1.55
C GLU A 47 -5.86 13.68 -2.29
N TRP A 48 -6.94 13.28 -1.60
CA TRP A 48 -8.31 13.31 -2.10
C TRP A 48 -9.05 14.59 -1.72
N LEU A 49 -8.74 15.14 -0.54
CA LEU A 49 -9.49 16.25 0.05
C LEU A 49 -8.94 17.63 -0.29
N ALA A 50 -7.68 17.72 -0.71
CA ALA A 50 -7.03 18.99 -1.00
C ALA A 50 -7.77 19.79 -2.09
N PRO A 51 -7.66 21.13 -2.09
CA PRO A 51 -8.23 21.97 -3.13
C PRO A 51 -7.78 21.58 -4.54
N LYS A 52 -6.62 20.95 -4.70
CA LYS A 52 -6.15 20.33 -5.95
C LYS A 52 -5.84 18.85 -5.67
N PRO A 53 -6.82 17.93 -5.82
CA PRO A 53 -6.60 16.53 -5.51
C PRO A 53 -5.65 15.89 -6.52
N ILE A 54 -4.85 14.94 -6.05
CA ILE A 54 -3.77 14.31 -6.83
C ILE A 54 -4.03 12.84 -7.14
N ARG A 55 -5.18 12.30 -6.72
CA ARG A 55 -5.53 10.88 -6.90
C ARG A 55 -6.72 10.73 -7.81
N SER A 56 -6.60 9.82 -8.78
CA SER A 56 -7.70 9.45 -9.67
C SER A 56 -8.59 8.39 -9.02
N ILE A 57 -9.90 8.50 -9.24
CA ILE A 57 -10.86 7.48 -8.81
C ILE A 57 -10.74 6.18 -9.63
N PHE A 58 -10.03 6.19 -10.75
CA PHE A 58 -9.99 5.08 -11.70
C PHE A 58 -9.62 3.73 -11.06
N TYR A 59 -8.58 3.71 -10.23
CA TYR A 59 -8.16 2.48 -9.54
C TYR A 59 -9.14 2.05 -8.43
N PRO A 60 -9.53 2.92 -7.47
CA PRO A 60 -10.58 2.58 -6.51
C PRO A 60 -11.90 2.13 -7.14
N ALA A 61 -12.26 2.67 -8.30
CA ALA A 61 -13.51 2.33 -9.00
C ALA A 61 -13.63 0.84 -9.33
N LEU A 62 -12.52 0.11 -9.42
CA LEU A 62 -12.50 -1.33 -9.60
C LEU A 62 -13.10 -2.10 -8.40
N ASN A 63 -13.10 -1.49 -7.21
CA ASN A 63 -13.68 -2.06 -5.99
C ASN A 63 -15.17 -1.68 -5.78
N ILE A 64 -15.67 -0.66 -6.48
CA ILE A 64 -17.05 -0.18 -6.33
C ILE A 64 -18.08 -1.28 -6.62
N PRO A 65 -17.99 -2.07 -7.71
CA PRO A 65 -18.98 -3.12 -7.97
C PRO A 65 -19.06 -4.17 -6.86
N ILE A 66 -17.93 -4.48 -6.22
CA ILE A 66 -17.88 -5.45 -5.11
C ILE A 66 -18.61 -4.89 -3.90
N TYR A 67 -18.27 -3.67 -3.48
CA TYR A 67 -18.93 -3.02 -2.36
C TYR A 67 -20.43 -2.81 -2.64
N TRP A 68 -20.80 -2.41 -3.86
CA TRP A 68 -22.20 -2.24 -4.25
C TRP A 68 -22.97 -3.55 -4.18
N THR A 69 -22.38 -4.67 -4.63
CA THR A 69 -22.99 -5.99 -4.52
C THR A 69 -23.21 -6.39 -3.06
N LEU A 70 -22.22 -6.16 -2.19
CA LEU A 70 -22.32 -6.45 -0.77
C LEU A 70 -23.36 -5.59 -0.06
N LYS A 71 -23.50 -4.32 -0.46
CA LYS A 71 -24.54 -3.41 0.03
C LYS A 71 -25.93 -3.85 -0.44
N ALA A 72 -26.08 -4.17 -1.72
CA ALA A 72 -27.35 -4.56 -2.32
C ALA A 72 -27.88 -5.90 -1.77
N SER A 73 -26.99 -6.84 -1.44
CA SER A 73 -27.37 -8.13 -0.84
C SER A 73 -27.61 -8.08 0.67
N GLY A 74 -27.32 -6.96 1.34
CA GLY A 74 -27.35 -6.85 2.79
C GLY A 74 -26.23 -7.62 3.52
N LEU A 75 -25.33 -8.28 2.78
CA LEU A 75 -24.23 -9.05 3.37
C LEU A 75 -23.23 -8.18 4.13
N SER A 76 -23.11 -6.89 3.78
CA SER A 76 -22.17 -5.98 4.45
C SER A 76 -22.49 -5.78 5.94
N GLU A 77 -23.77 -5.90 6.31
CA GLU A 77 -24.29 -5.72 7.68
C GLU A 77 -24.27 -7.03 8.49
N MET A 78 -24.02 -8.19 7.86
CA MET A 78 -24.00 -9.48 8.56
C MET A 78 -22.72 -9.66 9.40
N PRO A 79 -22.84 -9.90 10.72
CA PRO A 79 -21.69 -10.21 11.56
C PRO A 79 -20.97 -11.48 11.06
N GLY A 80 -19.65 -11.44 10.98
CA GLY A 80 -18.83 -12.60 10.59
C GLY A 80 -18.67 -12.75 9.08
N ILE A 81 -19.72 -13.18 8.36
CA ILE A 81 -19.65 -13.46 6.90
C ILE A 81 -19.42 -12.18 6.10
N GLY A 82 -20.13 -11.10 6.42
CA GLY A 82 -19.92 -9.78 5.81
C GLY A 82 -18.50 -9.26 6.04
N SER A 83 -17.98 -9.45 7.26
CA SER A 83 -16.62 -9.09 7.64
C SER A 83 -15.58 -9.87 6.85
N TRP A 84 -15.76 -11.19 6.71
CA TRP A 84 -14.85 -12.05 5.95
C TRP A 84 -14.92 -11.72 4.45
N LEU A 85 -16.10 -11.44 3.90
CA LEU A 85 -16.27 -11.08 2.50
C LEU A 85 -15.70 -9.70 2.17
N LEU A 86 -15.84 -8.70 3.04
CA LEU A 86 -15.24 -7.37 2.85
C LEU A 86 -13.70 -7.43 2.86
N VAL A 87 -13.12 -8.32 3.69
CA VAL A 87 -11.67 -8.52 3.78
C VAL A 87 -11.14 -9.44 2.67
N CYS A 88 -11.84 -10.52 2.32
CA CYS A 88 -11.37 -11.53 1.36
C CYS A 88 -11.76 -11.26 -0.09
N ALA A 89 -12.82 -10.48 -0.34
CA ALA A 89 -13.06 -9.95 -1.68
C ALA A 89 -11.89 -9.08 -2.16
N TRP A 90 -11.08 -8.54 -1.24
CA TRP A 90 -9.85 -7.80 -1.54
C TRP A 90 -8.63 -8.70 -1.75
N ASN A 91 -8.35 -9.68 -0.87
CA ASN A 91 -7.29 -10.68 -1.12
C ASN A 91 -7.45 -11.39 -2.47
N THR A 92 -8.66 -11.43 -3.02
CA THR A 92 -8.91 -11.94 -4.38
C THR A 92 -8.87 -10.86 -5.46
N ASN A 93 -9.07 -9.57 -5.18
CA ASN A 93 -9.06 -8.52 -6.21
C ASN A 93 -7.64 -8.19 -6.73
N ASP A 94 -6.61 -8.38 -5.90
CA ASP A 94 -5.20 -8.35 -6.34
C ASP A 94 -4.89 -9.48 -7.36
N THR A 95 -5.75 -10.50 -7.43
CA THR A 95 -5.66 -11.61 -8.40
C THR A 95 -6.61 -11.48 -9.61
N ARG A 96 -7.57 -10.54 -9.59
CA ARG A 96 -8.64 -10.44 -10.63
C ARG A 96 -8.23 -9.73 -11.92
N VAL A 97 -6.97 -9.35 -12.09
CA VAL A 97 -6.46 -8.95 -13.43
C VAL A 97 -6.29 -10.17 -14.36
N THR A 98 -6.39 -11.42 -13.88
CA THR A 98 -6.11 -12.61 -14.74
C THR A 98 -7.03 -13.81 -14.53
N LEU A 99 -8.32 -13.59 -14.25
CA LEU A 99 -9.32 -14.66 -14.24
C LEU A 99 -10.19 -14.62 -15.51
N LYS A 100 -9.74 -15.34 -16.56
CA LYS A 100 -10.63 -16.06 -17.49
C LYS A 100 -9.89 -17.26 -18.10
N ARG A 101 -10.36 -18.47 -17.76
CA ARG A 101 -9.82 -19.76 -18.23
C ARG A 101 -10.50 -20.14 -19.55
N GLY A 102 -9.69 -20.14 -20.60
CA GLY A 102 -9.80 -20.89 -21.86
C GLY A 102 -11.15 -21.45 -22.32
N ARG A 103 -11.79 -20.72 -23.23
CA ARG A 103 -12.07 -21.19 -24.60
C ARG A 103 -11.67 -20.05 -25.53
N SER A 104 -11.04 -20.37 -26.65
CA SER A 104 -10.71 -19.41 -27.72
C SER A 104 -11.90 -18.49 -27.96
N THR A 105 -11.64 -17.17 -28.07
CA THR A 105 -12.60 -16.03 -28.17
C THR A 105 -13.04 -15.34 -26.86
N ALA A 106 -12.10 -14.90 -26.00
CA ALA A 106 -12.36 -13.81 -25.04
C ALA A 106 -11.07 -13.21 -24.42
N LEU A 107 -10.17 -12.65 -25.25
CA LEU A 107 -9.26 -11.59 -24.80
C LEU A 107 -10.03 -10.27 -24.98
N GLY A 108 -10.64 -9.70 -23.93
CA GLY A 108 -11.56 -8.58 -24.15
C GLY A 108 -11.90 -7.62 -23.01
N CYS A 109 -11.36 -7.74 -21.78
CA CYS A 109 -11.77 -6.79 -20.71
C CYS A 109 -10.66 -6.09 -19.92
N CYS A 110 -9.42 -6.59 -19.88
CA CYS A 110 -8.26 -5.79 -19.43
C CYS A 110 -7.36 -5.34 -20.60
N THR A 111 -7.73 -5.75 -21.81
CA THR A 111 -7.26 -5.20 -23.10
C THR A 111 -8.27 -4.23 -23.70
N ALA A 112 -9.34 -3.85 -22.98
CA ALA A 112 -10.37 -2.95 -23.52
C ALA A 112 -9.88 -1.50 -23.77
N PHE A 113 -8.66 -1.15 -23.34
CA PHE A 113 -7.96 0.08 -23.73
C PHE A 113 -6.55 -0.14 -24.32
N LEU A 114 -6.21 -1.37 -24.69
CA LEU A 114 -5.09 -1.66 -25.58
C LEU A 114 -5.68 -2.36 -26.79
N PRO A 115 -5.96 -1.68 -27.91
CA PRO A 115 -6.31 -2.40 -29.11
C PRO A 115 -5.16 -3.36 -29.35
N GLN A 116 -5.49 -4.65 -29.47
CA GLN A 116 -4.57 -5.67 -29.90
C GLN A 116 -3.88 -5.12 -31.15
N VAL A 117 -2.61 -4.73 -31.01
CA VAL A 117 -1.76 -4.54 -32.17
C VAL A 117 -1.54 -5.95 -32.69
N ARG A 118 -2.48 -6.42 -33.51
CA ARG A 118 -2.24 -7.50 -34.42
C ARG A 118 -1.20 -6.95 -35.38
N ILE A 119 0.08 -7.14 -35.04
CA ILE A 119 1.16 -7.05 -36.01
C ILE A 119 0.93 -8.24 -36.94
N SER A 120 -0.04 -8.08 -37.85
CA SER A 120 -0.07 -8.85 -39.07
C SER A 120 1.28 -8.55 -39.71
N GLY A 121 2.08 -9.60 -39.85
CA GLY A 121 3.35 -9.55 -40.57
C GLY A 121 3.08 -9.22 -42.03
N SER A 122 2.88 -7.94 -42.31
CA SER A 122 3.07 -7.36 -43.62
C SER A 122 4.12 -6.28 -43.43
N ALA A 123 5.30 -6.55 -43.95
CA ALA A 123 6.38 -5.59 -44.04
C ALA A 123 5.84 -4.29 -44.67
N LYS A 124 6.10 -3.14 -44.03
CA LYS A 124 5.72 -1.75 -44.41
C LYS A 124 4.47 -1.14 -43.73
N SER A 125 4.31 -1.27 -42.42
CA SER A 125 3.51 -0.26 -41.68
C SER A 125 4.43 0.92 -41.33
N PRO A 126 4.20 2.15 -41.86
CA PRO A 126 5.07 3.29 -41.61
C PRO A 126 5.01 3.69 -40.13
N VAL A 127 6.14 4.12 -39.56
CA VAL A 127 6.28 4.66 -38.19
C VAL A 127 5.13 5.63 -37.83
N ASN A 128 4.63 6.37 -38.83
CA ASN A 128 3.47 7.26 -38.73
C ASN A 128 2.20 6.56 -38.21
N GLY A 129 1.91 5.33 -38.64
CA GLY A 129 0.75 4.56 -38.18
C GLY A 129 0.84 4.15 -36.70
N LEU A 130 2.05 3.83 -36.22
CA LEU A 130 2.29 3.55 -34.80
C LEU A 130 2.11 4.82 -33.97
N VAL A 131 2.74 5.93 -34.39
CA VAL A 131 2.67 7.23 -33.71
C VAL A 131 1.21 7.71 -33.62
N VAL A 132 0.47 7.69 -34.73
CA VAL A 132 -0.94 8.11 -34.76
C VAL A 132 -1.80 7.25 -33.83
N ASN A 133 -1.61 5.93 -33.84
CA ASN A 133 -2.34 5.04 -32.95
C ASN A 133 -2.02 5.28 -31.47
N THR A 134 -0.75 5.51 -31.13
CA THR A 134 -0.33 5.84 -29.77
C THR A 134 -0.89 7.19 -29.33
N CYS A 135 -0.84 8.22 -30.16
CA CYS A 135 -1.44 9.52 -29.88
C CYS A 135 -2.95 9.41 -29.64
N ARG A 136 -3.67 8.70 -30.51
CA ARG A 136 -5.12 8.48 -30.36
C ARG A 136 -5.44 7.78 -29.04
N GLN A 137 -4.75 6.69 -28.70
CA GLN A 137 -4.95 5.98 -27.44
C GLN A 137 -4.68 6.86 -26.22
N ARG A 138 -3.61 7.66 -26.26
CA ARG A 138 -3.26 8.60 -25.18
C ARG A 138 -4.33 9.67 -25.00
N ILE A 139 -4.84 10.25 -26.09
CA ILE A 139 -5.92 11.24 -26.04
C ILE A 139 -7.17 10.63 -25.40
N ILE A 140 -7.60 9.45 -25.88
CA ILE A 140 -8.78 8.77 -25.35
C ILE A 140 -8.59 8.45 -23.86
N ALA A 141 -7.45 7.89 -23.46
CA ALA A 141 -7.18 7.56 -22.06
C ALA A 141 -7.17 8.82 -21.16
N THR A 142 -6.57 9.92 -21.65
CA THR A 142 -6.51 11.19 -20.93
C THR A 142 -7.90 11.82 -20.76
N LEU A 143 -8.71 11.81 -21.82
CA LEU A 143 -10.09 12.31 -21.79
C LEU A 143 -10.99 11.46 -20.89
N ALA A 144 -10.83 10.13 -20.94
CA ALA A 144 -11.56 9.22 -20.06
C ALA A 144 -11.20 9.46 -18.60
N LEU A 145 -9.91 9.59 -18.28
CA LEU A 145 -9.43 9.87 -16.94
C LEU A 145 -9.93 11.24 -16.43
N PHE A 146 -9.79 12.28 -17.24
CA PHE A 146 -10.28 13.62 -16.91
C PHE A 146 -11.80 13.63 -16.66
N SER A 147 -12.57 12.94 -17.50
CA SER A 147 -14.02 12.81 -17.32
C SER A 147 -14.36 12.08 -16.03
N LEU A 148 -13.72 10.93 -15.76
CA LEU A 148 -13.97 10.14 -14.55
C LEU A 148 -13.62 10.90 -13.28
N ASP A 149 -12.46 11.55 -13.26
CA ASP A 149 -12.03 12.35 -12.10
C ASP A 149 -12.96 13.56 -11.92
N SER A 150 -13.31 14.24 -13.00
CA SER A 150 -14.20 15.42 -12.92
C SER A 150 -15.60 15.04 -12.42
N LEU A 151 -16.13 13.88 -12.83
CA LEU A 151 -17.39 13.34 -12.33
C LEU A 151 -17.31 12.99 -10.84
N TYR A 152 -16.22 12.34 -10.40
CA TYR A 152 -16.05 11.97 -8.99
C TYR A 152 -15.91 13.18 -8.07
N TYR A 153 -15.11 14.18 -8.47
CA TYR A 153 -14.89 15.39 -7.68
C TYR A 153 -15.97 16.46 -7.86
N GLY A 154 -16.91 16.27 -8.79
CA GLY A 154 -17.97 17.25 -9.10
C GLY A 154 -17.47 18.56 -9.72
N ARG A 155 -16.21 18.61 -10.20
CA ARG A 155 -15.58 19.80 -10.79
C ARG A 155 -14.46 19.40 -11.76
N PRO A 156 -14.14 20.24 -12.76
CA PRO A 156 -13.05 19.96 -13.71
C PRO A 156 -11.74 19.64 -12.98
N THR A 157 -11.30 18.38 -13.08
CA THR A 157 -10.15 17.87 -12.32
C THR A 157 -9.27 17.01 -13.20
N PHE A 158 -8.00 17.39 -13.31
CA PHE A 158 -6.99 16.63 -14.02
C PHE A 158 -5.88 16.17 -13.07
N THR A 159 -6.05 14.98 -12.51
CA THR A 159 -5.17 14.46 -11.44
C THR A 159 -3.72 14.23 -11.86
N PRO A 160 -3.36 13.80 -13.09
CA PRO A 160 -1.95 13.66 -13.48
C PRO A 160 -1.17 14.98 -13.42
N TRP A 161 -1.81 16.08 -13.82
CA TRP A 161 -1.21 17.41 -13.75
C TRP A 161 -1.04 17.88 -12.31
N ASN A 162 -2.09 17.73 -11.49
CA ASN A 162 -2.01 18.07 -10.07
C ASN A 162 -0.92 17.26 -9.37
N PHE A 163 -0.85 15.95 -9.63
CA PHE A 163 0.18 15.07 -9.10
C PHE A 163 1.59 15.52 -9.51
N LEU A 164 1.80 15.83 -10.79
CA LEU A 164 3.09 16.33 -11.28
C LEU A 164 3.49 17.62 -10.56
N MET A 165 2.57 18.58 -10.47
CA MET A 165 2.83 19.87 -9.83
C MET A 165 3.12 19.74 -8.33
N THR A 166 2.40 18.87 -7.63
CA THR A 166 2.65 18.60 -6.21
C THR A 166 3.99 17.90 -5.99
N ASN A 167 4.38 16.95 -6.85
CA ASN A 167 5.67 16.26 -6.71
C ASN A 167 6.86 17.16 -7.07
N LEU A 168 6.68 18.11 -7.97
CA LEU A 168 7.67 19.16 -8.27
C LEU A 168 7.73 20.25 -7.19
N SER A 169 6.75 20.30 -6.28
CA SER A 169 6.76 21.20 -5.13
C SER A 169 7.57 20.63 -3.97
N SER A 170 7.83 21.48 -2.96
CA SER A 170 8.53 21.09 -1.75
C SER A 170 7.75 20.09 -0.88
N VAL A 171 6.46 19.86 -1.13
CA VAL A 171 5.64 18.88 -0.41
C VAL A 171 6.23 17.48 -0.48
N SER A 172 6.90 17.10 -1.57
CA SER A 172 7.55 15.78 -1.66
C SER A 172 8.66 15.61 -0.62
N LEU A 173 9.37 16.68 -0.24
CA LEU A 173 10.45 16.67 0.75
C LEU A 173 9.95 16.52 2.19
N PHE A 174 8.65 16.78 2.44
CA PHE A 174 8.02 16.54 3.74
C PHE A 174 8.10 15.06 4.14
N TYR A 175 8.03 14.15 3.16
CA TYR A 175 8.16 12.70 3.35
C TYR A 175 9.62 12.22 3.45
N GLY A 176 10.56 13.14 3.63
CA GLY A 176 11.99 12.86 3.73
C GLY A 176 12.72 12.94 2.40
N SER A 177 14.05 12.97 2.49
CA SER A 177 14.95 13.03 1.34
C SER A 177 15.99 11.92 1.40
N SER A 178 16.41 11.45 0.22
CA SER A 178 17.35 10.34 0.09
C SER A 178 18.50 10.72 -0.85
N PRO A 179 19.73 10.25 -0.60
CA PRO A 179 20.88 10.56 -1.45
C PRO A 179 20.69 10.04 -2.89
N TRP A 180 21.43 10.61 -3.84
CA TRP A 180 21.31 10.27 -5.27
C TRP A 180 21.56 8.77 -5.55
N HIS A 181 22.43 8.13 -4.76
CA HIS A 181 22.79 6.72 -4.89
C HIS A 181 21.82 5.75 -4.18
N TYR A 182 20.74 6.24 -3.57
CA TYR A 182 19.75 5.41 -2.85
C TYR A 182 19.29 4.21 -3.66
N TYR A 183 18.95 4.43 -4.94
CA TYR A 183 18.45 3.34 -5.78
C TYR A 183 19.48 2.25 -6.04
N LEU A 184 20.76 2.62 -6.20
CA LEU A 184 21.85 1.69 -6.47
C LEU A 184 22.22 0.86 -5.23
N VAL A 185 22.38 1.53 -4.09
CA VAL A 185 22.95 0.92 -2.87
C VAL A 185 21.88 0.30 -1.97
N GLN A 186 20.63 0.77 -2.02
CA GLN A 186 19.56 0.29 -1.13
C GLN A 186 18.40 -0.33 -1.91
N ALA A 187 17.79 0.39 -2.85
CA ALA A 187 16.56 -0.08 -3.49
C ALA A 187 16.78 -1.33 -4.36
N LEU A 188 17.85 -1.39 -5.15
CA LEU A 188 18.17 -2.58 -5.96
C LEU A 188 18.42 -3.82 -5.08
N PRO A 189 19.23 -3.77 -4.01
CA PRO A 189 19.33 -4.88 -3.07
C PRO A 189 18.00 -5.30 -2.45
N ILE A 190 17.15 -4.35 -2.04
CA ILE A 190 15.83 -4.63 -1.48
C ILE A 190 14.93 -5.34 -2.51
N LEU A 191 14.89 -4.82 -3.74
CA LEU A 191 14.04 -5.35 -4.80
C LEU A 191 14.47 -6.73 -5.30
N CYS A 192 15.77 -6.92 -5.47
CA CYS A 192 16.31 -8.14 -6.05
C CYS A 192 16.60 -9.22 -5.01
N THR A 193 16.80 -8.87 -3.73
CA THR A 193 17.10 -9.81 -2.64
C THR A 193 18.21 -10.82 -3.03
N THR A 194 17.95 -12.13 -2.90
CA THR A 194 18.88 -13.20 -3.30
C THR A 194 19.07 -13.31 -4.81
N ALA A 195 18.24 -12.66 -5.64
CA ALA A 195 18.44 -12.62 -7.08
C ALA A 195 19.50 -11.58 -7.51
N LEU A 196 19.89 -10.65 -6.63
CA LEU A 196 20.79 -9.53 -6.96
C LEU A 196 22.08 -9.97 -7.67
N PRO A 197 22.83 -10.99 -7.20
CA PRO A 197 24.07 -11.39 -7.87
C PRO A 197 23.84 -11.84 -9.33
N PHE A 198 22.72 -12.51 -9.59
CA PHE A 198 22.36 -12.95 -10.94
C PHE A 198 21.88 -11.80 -11.83
N VAL A 199 21.19 -10.82 -11.26
CA VAL A 199 20.83 -9.58 -11.97
C VAL A 199 22.10 -8.87 -12.43
N LEU A 200 23.07 -8.68 -11.53
CA LEU A 200 24.33 -7.99 -11.82
C LEU A 200 25.17 -8.75 -12.85
N HIS A 201 25.31 -10.07 -12.68
CA HIS A 201 26.03 -10.90 -13.66
C HIS A 201 25.31 -10.93 -15.03
N GLY A 202 23.97 -10.96 -15.05
CA GLY A 202 23.17 -10.89 -16.26
C GLY A 202 23.27 -9.54 -16.97
N ALA A 203 23.29 -8.45 -16.22
CA ALA A 203 23.55 -7.11 -16.76
C ALA A 203 24.96 -7.05 -17.38
N TRP A 204 25.97 -7.53 -16.66
CA TRP A 204 27.35 -7.58 -17.13
C TRP A 204 27.51 -8.41 -18.41
N SER A 205 26.91 -9.60 -18.47
CA SER A 205 27.05 -10.49 -19.63
C SER A 205 26.38 -9.92 -20.90
N VAL A 206 25.32 -9.12 -20.75
CA VAL A 206 24.59 -8.49 -21.86
C VAL A 206 25.35 -7.31 -22.47
N ILE A 207 26.20 -6.61 -21.70
CA ILE A 207 26.99 -5.47 -22.20
C ILE A 207 27.89 -5.89 -23.38
N PHE A 208 28.49 -7.07 -23.28
CA PHE A 208 29.47 -7.56 -24.27
C PHE A 208 28.85 -8.52 -25.31
N ASP A 209 27.59 -8.91 -25.13
CA ASP A 209 26.91 -9.81 -26.06
C ASP A 209 26.36 -9.03 -27.28
N ARG A 210 26.98 -9.24 -28.44
CA ARG A 210 26.61 -8.56 -29.68
C ARG A 210 25.23 -8.96 -30.20
N HIS A 211 24.77 -10.16 -29.86
CA HIS A 211 23.52 -10.75 -30.35
C HIS A 211 22.31 -10.46 -29.45
N ALA A 212 22.54 -9.92 -28.25
CA ALA A 212 21.51 -9.66 -27.25
C ALA A 212 20.86 -8.27 -27.34
N ALA A 213 20.48 -7.81 -28.55
CA ALA A 213 19.95 -6.45 -28.75
C ALA A 213 18.73 -6.13 -27.87
N ALA A 214 17.79 -7.06 -27.72
CA ALA A 214 16.61 -6.87 -26.88
C ALA A 214 16.97 -6.72 -25.38
N LEU A 215 17.89 -7.53 -24.87
CA LEU A 215 18.34 -7.47 -23.48
C LEU A 215 19.12 -6.18 -23.20
N ARG A 216 19.91 -5.70 -24.17
CA ARG A 216 20.58 -4.39 -24.06
C ARG A 216 19.58 -3.24 -23.97
N ASN A 217 18.50 -3.28 -24.75
CA ASN A 217 17.43 -2.27 -24.66
C ASN A 217 16.73 -2.31 -23.29
N MET A 218 16.51 -3.51 -22.72
CA MET A 218 16.00 -3.65 -21.35
C MET A 218 16.97 -3.08 -20.31
N LEU A 219 18.27 -3.37 -20.44
CA LEU A 219 19.31 -2.81 -19.56
C LEU A 219 19.36 -1.28 -19.66
N ALA A 220 19.31 -0.72 -20.88
CA ALA A 220 19.25 0.71 -21.10
C ALA A 220 18.01 1.34 -20.43
N THR A 221 16.87 0.65 -20.48
CA THR A 221 15.63 1.10 -19.82
C THR A 221 15.78 1.10 -18.30
N ILE A 222 16.40 0.07 -17.73
CA ILE A 222 16.71 -0.02 -16.28
C ILE A 222 17.64 1.13 -15.86
N VAL A 223 18.76 1.31 -16.58
CA VAL A 223 19.77 2.34 -16.27
C VAL A 223 19.16 3.73 -16.39
N TRP A 224 18.40 4.00 -17.46
CA TRP A 224 17.72 5.26 -17.66
C TRP A 224 16.71 5.54 -16.55
N THR A 225 15.90 4.55 -16.17
CA THR A 225 14.90 4.69 -15.10
C THR A 225 15.59 4.98 -13.76
N ILE A 226 16.63 4.24 -13.40
CA ILE A 226 17.37 4.50 -12.15
C ILE A 226 17.99 5.90 -12.19
N GLY A 227 18.60 6.28 -13.31
CA GLY A 227 19.24 7.59 -13.48
C GLY A 227 18.26 8.76 -13.31
N ILE A 228 17.09 8.70 -13.96
CA ILE A 228 16.12 9.80 -13.88
C ILE A 228 15.48 9.90 -12.49
N TYR A 229 15.12 8.77 -11.87
CA TYR A 229 14.54 8.77 -10.54
C TYR A 229 15.57 9.15 -9.45
N SER A 230 16.86 8.90 -9.67
CA SER A 230 17.93 9.33 -8.77
C SER A 230 18.04 10.86 -8.59
N VAL A 231 17.46 11.65 -9.51
CA VAL A 231 17.41 13.12 -9.41
C VAL A 231 16.33 13.61 -8.44
N ALA A 232 15.28 12.83 -8.17
CA ALA A 232 14.20 13.23 -7.28
C ALA A 232 14.69 13.37 -5.82
N GLY A 233 14.29 14.41 -5.09
CA GLY A 233 14.71 14.61 -3.69
C GLY A 233 14.19 13.52 -2.76
N HIS A 234 12.88 13.26 -2.82
CA HIS A 234 12.24 12.12 -2.16
C HIS A 234 12.33 10.86 -3.03
N LYS A 235 12.69 9.73 -2.43
CA LYS A 235 12.88 8.46 -3.13
C LYS A 235 12.33 7.31 -2.31
N GLU A 236 11.66 6.40 -3.00
CA GLU A 236 11.24 5.12 -2.46
C GLU A 236 11.54 3.99 -3.44
N TRP A 237 11.90 2.81 -2.92
CA TRP A 237 12.13 1.62 -3.74
C TRP A 237 10.90 1.25 -4.61
N ARG A 238 9.69 1.59 -4.14
CA ARG A 238 8.43 1.35 -4.86
C ARG A 238 8.34 2.09 -6.19
N PHE A 239 8.98 3.25 -6.33
CA PHE A 239 8.94 4.04 -7.57
C PHE A 239 9.60 3.32 -8.75
N ILE A 240 10.63 2.50 -8.47
CA ILE A 240 11.31 1.69 -9.48
C ILE A 240 10.82 0.24 -9.49
N HIS A 241 9.78 -0.11 -8.73
CA HIS A 241 9.19 -1.45 -8.77
C HIS A 241 8.74 -1.89 -10.18
N PRO A 242 8.25 -1.01 -11.08
CA PRO A 242 7.88 -1.39 -12.44
C PRO A 242 9.00 -1.99 -13.30
N ILE A 243 10.29 -1.74 -12.97
CA ILE A 243 11.43 -2.36 -13.69
C ILE A 243 11.84 -3.73 -13.14
N LEU A 244 11.21 -4.21 -12.06
CA LEU A 244 11.50 -5.51 -11.45
C LEU A 244 11.40 -6.70 -12.44
N PRO A 245 10.40 -6.77 -13.34
CA PRO A 245 10.35 -7.82 -14.35
C PRO A 245 11.57 -7.81 -15.29
N LEU A 246 12.08 -6.62 -15.65
CA LEU A 246 13.26 -6.49 -16.51
C LEU A 246 14.52 -6.97 -15.77
N LEU A 247 14.65 -6.62 -14.49
CA LEU A 247 15.74 -7.10 -13.63
C LEU A 247 15.73 -8.64 -13.55
N TYR A 248 14.56 -9.26 -13.36
CA TYR A 248 14.46 -10.72 -13.31
C TYR A 248 14.66 -11.43 -14.65
N ILE A 249 14.43 -10.76 -15.79
CA ILE A 249 14.83 -11.29 -17.09
C ILE A 249 16.37 -11.38 -17.18
N LEU A 250 17.10 -10.37 -16.69
CA LEU A 250 18.57 -10.40 -16.63
C LEU A 250 19.07 -11.51 -15.69
N ALA A 251 18.43 -11.66 -14.52
CA ALA A 251 18.73 -12.77 -13.62
C ALA A 251 18.49 -14.13 -14.27
N ALA A 252 17.39 -14.31 -15.00
CA ALA A 252 17.07 -15.55 -15.71
C ALA A 252 18.14 -15.88 -16.76
N LYS A 253 18.59 -14.90 -17.55
CA LYS A 253 19.70 -15.08 -18.50
C LYS A 253 20.96 -15.58 -17.79
N SER A 254 21.34 -14.92 -16.70
CA SER A 254 22.51 -15.32 -15.89
C SER A 254 22.39 -16.75 -15.35
N LEU A 255 21.22 -17.12 -14.83
CA LEU A 255 20.98 -18.45 -14.27
C LEU A 255 21.12 -19.55 -15.32
N VAL A 256 20.63 -19.31 -16.54
CA VAL A 256 20.75 -20.24 -17.68
C VAL A 256 22.20 -20.33 -18.14
N ASP A 257 22.84 -19.20 -18.45
CA ASP A 257 24.22 -19.15 -18.95
C ASP A 257 25.21 -19.86 -18.00
N LEU A 258 25.07 -19.64 -16.70
CA LEU A 258 25.92 -20.28 -15.70
C LEU A 258 25.60 -21.77 -15.54
N SER A 259 24.36 -22.20 -15.77
CA SER A 259 23.96 -23.60 -15.65
C SER A 259 24.40 -24.44 -16.86
N ASP A 260 24.25 -23.89 -18.07
CA ASP A 260 24.59 -24.56 -19.34
C ASP A 260 26.10 -24.85 -19.45
N ARG A 261 26.96 -23.91 -19.06
CA ARG A 261 28.44 -24.05 -19.07
C ARG A 261 28.98 -25.24 -18.25
N ARG A 262 28.16 -25.82 -17.35
CA ARG A 262 28.53 -27.02 -16.58
C ARG A 262 27.77 -28.25 -17.01
N GLN A 263 26.56 -28.13 -17.55
CA GLN A 263 25.88 -29.26 -18.18
C GLN A 263 26.64 -29.79 -19.40
N GLU A 264 27.31 -28.94 -20.19
CA GLU A 264 28.23 -29.41 -21.23
C GLU A 264 29.36 -30.30 -20.66
N LYS A 265 29.90 -29.95 -19.48
CA LYS A 265 30.92 -30.76 -18.79
C LYS A 265 30.38 -32.05 -18.16
N THR A 266 29.09 -32.13 -17.86
CA THR A 266 28.48 -33.24 -17.09
C THR A 266 27.67 -34.20 -17.99
N LYS A 267 27.20 -33.76 -19.17
CA LYS A 267 26.54 -34.60 -20.18
C LYS A 267 27.45 -35.69 -20.77
N LEU A 268 28.77 -35.57 -20.61
CA LEU A 268 29.73 -36.63 -20.90
C LEU A 268 29.69 -37.81 -19.89
N ALA A 269 28.93 -37.73 -18.79
CA ALA A 269 29.09 -38.67 -17.67
C ALA A 269 27.79 -39.26 -17.05
N ALA A 270 26.57 -38.97 -17.50
CA ALA A 270 25.39 -39.51 -16.82
C ALA A 270 24.17 -39.78 -17.72
N ASN A 271 23.98 -41.05 -18.05
CA ASN A 271 22.67 -41.66 -18.24
C ASN A 271 22.12 -42.06 -16.87
N SER A 272 21.09 -41.40 -16.35
CA SER A 272 20.13 -42.09 -15.47
C SER A 272 18.84 -41.30 -15.27
N SER A 273 17.77 -42.08 -15.28
CA SER A 273 16.36 -41.75 -15.19
C SER A 273 15.98 -41.28 -13.79
N THR A 274 15.82 -39.98 -13.55
CA THR A 274 15.15 -39.50 -12.33
C THR A 274 14.27 -38.26 -12.53
N HIS A 275 13.04 -38.40 -12.03
CA HIS A 275 12.04 -37.39 -11.64
C HIS A 275 11.30 -36.56 -12.72
N LEU A 276 10.07 -37.02 -13.00
CA LEU A 276 9.00 -36.38 -13.78
C LEU A 276 8.73 -34.89 -13.41
N LEU A 277 8.92 -34.50 -12.16
CA LEU A 277 8.81 -33.11 -11.69
C LEU A 277 9.98 -32.23 -12.18
N MET A 278 11.19 -32.78 -12.21
CA MET A 278 12.42 -32.10 -12.61
C MET A 278 12.45 -31.82 -14.12
N ARG A 279 11.68 -32.58 -14.90
CA ARG A 279 11.48 -32.39 -16.35
C ARG A 279 10.64 -31.15 -16.69
N THR A 280 9.97 -30.53 -15.71
CA THR A 280 9.16 -29.31 -15.89
C THR A 280 9.85 -28.02 -15.49
N LEU A 281 10.99 -28.11 -14.80
CA LEU A 281 11.80 -26.96 -14.40
C LEU A 281 12.91 -26.71 -15.43
N PRO A 282 13.29 -25.44 -15.67
CA PRO A 282 14.45 -25.12 -16.50
C PRO A 282 15.72 -25.77 -15.90
N PRO A 283 16.74 -26.09 -16.73
CA PRO A 283 17.97 -26.78 -16.31
C PRO A 283 18.88 -25.88 -15.47
N ILE A 284 18.40 -25.41 -14.32
CA ILE A 284 19.11 -24.53 -13.41
C ILE A 284 19.83 -25.36 -12.35
N ARG A 285 21.08 -24.99 -12.01
CA ARG A 285 21.83 -25.64 -10.93
C ARG A 285 21.04 -25.61 -9.61
N GLN A 286 20.93 -26.76 -8.94
CA GLN A 286 20.22 -26.88 -7.66
C GLN A 286 20.71 -25.89 -6.60
N ALA A 287 22.03 -25.66 -6.52
CA ALA A 287 22.61 -24.68 -5.58
C ALA A 287 22.05 -23.25 -5.78
N PHE A 288 21.78 -22.84 -7.02
CA PHE A 288 21.17 -21.53 -7.30
C PHE A 288 19.70 -21.49 -6.87
N LEU A 289 18.96 -22.59 -7.07
CA LEU A 289 17.58 -22.69 -6.61
C LEU A 289 17.50 -22.63 -5.08
N VAL A 290 18.40 -23.33 -4.37
CA VAL A 290 18.50 -23.26 -2.90
C VAL A 290 18.79 -21.83 -2.45
N PHE A 291 19.78 -21.17 -3.06
CA PHE A 291 20.14 -19.79 -2.72
C PHE A 291 18.98 -18.81 -2.94
N LEU A 292 18.28 -18.90 -4.07
CA LEU A 292 17.10 -18.08 -4.34
C LEU A 292 15.98 -18.35 -3.32
N SER A 293 15.82 -19.60 -2.91
CA SER A 293 14.78 -20.03 -1.95
C SER A 293 15.03 -19.58 -0.50
N LEU A 294 16.22 -19.06 -0.18
CA LEU A 294 16.54 -18.55 1.17
C LEU A 294 15.63 -17.40 1.61
N THR A 295 14.96 -16.71 0.68
CA THR A 295 13.99 -15.64 1.00
C THR A 295 12.63 -16.17 1.45
N ILE A 296 12.31 -17.45 1.18
CA ILE A 296 10.99 -18.02 1.46
C ILE A 296 10.65 -17.98 2.95
N PRO A 297 11.52 -18.42 3.90
CA PRO A 297 11.18 -18.37 5.32
C PRO A 297 10.89 -16.95 5.82
N ALA A 298 11.73 -15.97 5.44
CA ALA A 298 11.52 -14.57 5.80
C ALA A 298 10.21 -14.02 5.19
N SER A 299 9.93 -14.35 3.93
CA SER A 299 8.70 -13.92 3.25
C SER A 299 7.46 -14.51 3.92
N LEU A 300 7.48 -15.81 4.25
CA LEU A 300 6.39 -16.47 4.96
C LEU A 300 6.18 -15.84 6.34
N TYR A 301 7.26 -15.50 7.05
CA TYR A 301 7.16 -14.81 8.33
C TYR A 301 6.46 -13.45 8.20
N VAL A 302 6.87 -12.65 7.23
CA VAL A 302 6.31 -11.31 6.98
C VAL A 302 4.84 -11.36 6.56
N VAL A 303 4.48 -12.32 5.70
CA VAL A 303 3.13 -12.48 5.14
C VAL A 303 2.12 -13.05 6.15
N LEU A 304 2.58 -13.92 7.05
CA LEU A 304 1.72 -14.67 7.95
C LEU A 304 1.69 -14.14 9.39
N PHE A 305 2.74 -13.45 9.85
CA PHE A 305 2.90 -13.14 11.28
C PHE A 305 3.30 -11.71 11.61
N TYR A 306 4.15 -11.06 10.81
CA TYR A 306 4.75 -9.77 11.18
C TYR A 306 3.73 -8.63 11.23
N CYS A 307 3.70 -7.86 12.33
CA CYS A 307 2.87 -6.65 12.48
C CYS A 307 1.37 -6.84 12.19
N SER A 308 0.77 -7.95 12.67
CA SER A 308 -0.68 -8.22 12.50
C SER A 308 -1.62 -7.37 13.38
N ALA A 309 -1.08 -6.70 14.40
CA ALA A 309 -1.86 -6.01 15.42
C ALA A 309 -2.73 -4.85 14.89
N PRO A 310 -2.24 -3.97 13.98
CA PRO A 310 -3.04 -2.85 13.47
C PRO A 310 -4.24 -3.27 12.61
N ILE A 311 -4.18 -4.43 11.95
CA ILE A 311 -5.35 -5.00 11.27
C ILE A 311 -6.31 -5.63 12.29
N SER A 312 -5.75 -6.35 13.26
CA SER A 312 -6.54 -7.11 14.24
C SER A 312 -7.36 -6.23 15.18
N VAL A 313 -6.85 -5.04 15.53
CA VAL A 313 -7.59 -4.11 16.40
C VAL A 313 -8.90 -3.65 15.75
N LEU A 314 -8.95 -3.57 14.42
CA LEU A 314 -10.19 -3.23 13.71
C LEU A 314 -11.25 -4.33 13.80
N SER A 315 -10.82 -5.59 13.80
CA SER A 315 -11.73 -6.71 14.06
C SER A 315 -12.28 -6.67 15.49
N TYR A 316 -11.45 -6.27 16.47
CA TYR A 316 -11.88 -6.06 17.85
C TYR A 316 -12.89 -4.90 17.93
N ILE A 317 -12.58 -3.74 17.36
CA ILE A 317 -13.48 -2.58 17.32
C ILE A 317 -14.82 -2.94 16.68
N ARG A 318 -14.78 -3.67 15.56
CA ARG A 318 -15.99 -4.12 14.87
C ARG A 318 -16.84 -5.06 15.72
N SER A 319 -16.25 -5.81 16.65
CA SER A 319 -16.95 -6.71 17.57
C SER A 319 -17.58 -6.00 18.78
N LEU A 320 -17.28 -4.72 19.00
CA LEU A 320 -17.84 -3.97 20.12
C LEU A 320 -19.36 -3.74 19.95
N PRO A 321 -20.15 -3.73 21.03
CA PRO A 321 -21.59 -3.47 20.96
C PRO A 321 -21.92 -2.11 20.32
N ALA A 322 -23.02 -2.04 19.57
CA ALA A 322 -23.44 -0.79 18.91
C ALA A 322 -23.69 0.35 19.89
N ASP A 323 -24.40 0.07 20.99
CA ASP A 323 -24.68 1.07 22.03
C ASP A 323 -23.40 1.65 22.64
N ASP A 324 -22.36 0.81 22.75
CA ASP A 324 -21.07 1.23 23.26
C ASP A 324 -20.39 2.25 22.31
N LEU A 325 -20.40 1.95 21.01
CA LEU A 325 -19.82 2.82 19.99
C LEU A 325 -20.63 4.11 19.77
N HIS A 326 -21.96 4.03 19.83
CA HIS A 326 -22.85 5.17 19.66
C HIS A 326 -22.61 6.25 20.72
N VAL A 327 -22.44 5.84 21.97
CA VAL A 327 -22.19 6.77 23.07
C VAL A 327 -20.72 7.18 23.07
N GLY A 328 -19.80 6.22 23.10
CA GLY A 328 -18.44 6.44 23.56
C GLY A 328 -17.40 6.92 22.54
N GLY A 329 -17.54 6.56 21.27
CA GLY A 329 -16.53 6.85 20.25
C GLY A 329 -15.14 6.22 20.50
N ILE A 330 -14.21 6.47 19.58
CA ILE A 330 -12.86 5.89 19.55
C ILE A 330 -11.84 6.94 19.10
N GLY A 331 -10.78 7.13 19.89
CA GLY A 331 -9.63 7.97 19.53
C GLY A 331 -8.38 7.14 19.26
N PHE A 332 -7.70 7.43 18.15
CA PHE A 332 -6.44 6.77 17.77
C PHE A 332 -5.26 7.70 18.08
N LEU A 333 -4.54 7.41 19.17
CA LEU A 333 -3.30 8.08 19.60
C LEU A 333 -2.08 7.30 19.08
N MET A 334 -1.99 7.21 17.76
CA MET A 334 -0.92 6.52 17.06
C MET A 334 -0.46 7.36 15.88
N PRO A 335 0.73 7.11 15.31
CA PRO A 335 1.13 7.78 14.09
C PRO A 335 0.05 7.64 13.02
N CYS A 336 -0.20 8.69 12.25
CA CYS A 336 -1.26 8.68 11.25
C CYS A 336 -1.15 7.46 10.30
N HIS A 337 -2.29 7.04 9.76
CA HIS A 337 -2.39 5.93 8.83
C HIS A 337 -1.75 4.62 9.33
N SER A 338 -1.75 4.38 10.65
CA SER A 338 -1.23 3.14 11.22
C SER A 338 -2.23 1.99 11.25
N THR A 339 -3.52 2.26 11.06
CA THR A 339 -4.57 1.24 10.89
C THR A 339 -5.41 1.56 9.66
N PRO A 340 -6.09 0.57 9.06
CA PRO A 340 -7.14 0.85 8.09
C PRO A 340 -8.28 1.68 8.72
N GLY A 341 -9.16 2.24 7.90
CA GLY A 341 -10.30 3.05 8.35
C GLY A 341 -11.65 2.31 8.28
N HIS A 342 -12.68 3.05 7.87
CA HIS A 342 -14.06 2.56 7.79
C HIS A 342 -14.25 1.43 6.79
N ALA A 343 -13.42 1.32 5.74
CA ALA A 343 -13.50 0.24 4.76
C ALA A 343 -13.30 -1.15 5.39
N TYR A 344 -12.61 -1.22 6.54
CA TYR A 344 -12.35 -2.45 7.28
C TYR A 344 -13.27 -2.58 8.50
N ILE A 345 -13.48 -1.49 9.24
CA ILE A 345 -14.33 -1.48 10.43
C ILE A 345 -15.81 -1.71 10.05
N HIS A 346 -16.29 -1.01 9.02
CA HIS A 346 -17.66 -1.06 8.52
C HIS A 346 -18.73 -0.91 9.63
N ARG A 347 -18.63 0.18 10.40
CA ARG A 347 -19.56 0.56 11.48
C ARG A 347 -20.04 1.99 11.27
N LYS A 348 -21.36 2.18 11.21
CA LYS A 348 -22.01 3.49 10.97
C LYS A 348 -22.02 4.34 12.25
N GLU A 349 -21.97 3.69 13.40
CA GLU A 349 -21.95 4.30 14.73
C GLU A 349 -20.71 5.16 14.96
N LEU A 350 -19.63 4.87 14.23
CA LEU A 350 -18.34 5.58 14.32
C LEU A 350 -18.21 6.75 13.34
N VAL A 351 -19.25 7.04 12.55
CA VAL A 351 -19.25 8.13 11.57
C VAL A 351 -19.45 9.48 12.30
N HIS A 352 -19.30 10.59 11.57
CA HIS A 352 -19.56 11.96 12.07
C HIS A 352 -18.71 12.36 13.29
N GLY A 353 -17.44 11.94 13.31
CA GLY A 353 -16.47 12.36 14.33
C GLY A 353 -16.46 11.49 15.59
N LYS A 354 -17.30 10.45 15.68
CA LYS A 354 -17.20 9.43 16.75
C LYS A 354 -15.94 8.58 16.65
N MET A 355 -15.24 8.62 15.51
CA MET A 355 -13.90 8.07 15.35
C MET A 355 -12.98 9.17 14.82
N TRP A 356 -11.81 9.31 15.44
CA TRP A 356 -10.77 10.23 14.99
C TRP A 356 -9.37 9.67 15.21
N SER A 357 -8.41 10.19 14.45
CA SER A 357 -6.99 9.84 14.54
C SER A 357 -6.13 11.10 14.46
N LEU A 358 -4.91 11.04 14.99
CA LEU A 358 -3.93 12.10 14.77
C LEU A 358 -3.69 12.34 13.28
N GLY A 359 -3.71 13.60 12.87
CA GLY A 359 -3.43 14.08 11.53
C GLY A 359 -1.93 14.11 11.22
N CYS A 360 -1.61 14.10 9.93
CA CYS A 360 -0.25 14.24 9.41
C CYS A 360 -0.24 14.93 8.05
N GLU A 361 -1.12 15.92 7.90
CA GLU A 361 -1.27 16.65 6.65
C GLU A 361 0.04 17.37 6.31
N PRO A 362 0.50 17.30 5.05
CA PRO A 362 1.66 18.07 4.64
C PRO A 362 1.34 19.57 4.58
N PRO A 363 2.37 20.43 4.53
CA PRO A 363 2.17 21.86 4.41
C PRO A 363 1.66 22.26 3.02
N LEU A 364 0.34 22.24 2.83
CA LEU A 364 -0.31 22.54 1.54
C LEU A 364 -0.44 24.05 1.25
N GLN A 365 -0.10 24.91 2.21
CA GLN A 365 -0.26 26.37 2.12
C GLN A 365 1.09 27.10 2.04
N ASN A 366 2.06 26.53 1.32
CA ASN A 366 3.42 27.08 1.17
C ASN A 366 4.12 27.38 2.52
N GLN A 367 3.79 26.62 3.56
CA GLN A 367 4.40 26.80 4.88
C GLN A 367 5.86 26.33 4.82
N ASN A 368 6.71 26.93 5.66
CA ASN A 368 8.12 26.59 5.70
C ASN A 368 8.33 25.20 6.32
N LEU A 369 8.86 24.26 5.53
CA LEU A 369 9.14 22.88 5.91
C LEU A 369 10.05 22.75 7.13
N SER A 370 11.01 23.66 7.33
CA SER A 370 11.94 23.56 8.47
C SER A 370 11.23 23.74 9.81
N THR A 371 10.21 24.61 9.82
CA THR A 371 9.43 24.96 11.02
C THR A 371 8.10 24.22 11.13
N TYR A 372 7.59 23.67 10.04
CA TYR A 372 6.31 22.98 10.00
C TYR A 372 6.37 21.70 10.83
N ARG A 373 5.34 21.46 11.64
CA ARG A 373 5.14 20.23 12.40
C ARG A 373 3.66 19.89 12.34
N ASP A 374 3.37 18.66 11.91
CA ASP A 374 2.01 18.15 11.92
C ASP A 374 1.57 17.72 13.33
N GLN A 375 0.33 17.25 13.44
CA GLN A 375 -0.24 16.87 14.73
C GLN A 375 0.46 15.67 15.37
N THR A 376 0.83 14.68 14.56
CA THR A 376 1.54 13.49 15.01
C THR A 376 2.91 13.89 15.59
N ASP A 377 3.65 14.75 14.88
CA ASP A 377 4.94 15.29 15.34
C ASP A 377 4.84 16.03 16.69
N VAL A 378 3.78 16.83 16.85
CA VAL A 378 3.57 17.61 18.07
C VAL A 378 3.17 16.72 19.24
N PHE A 379 2.29 15.73 19.01
CA PHE A 379 1.88 14.77 20.02
C PHE A 379 3.07 13.95 20.54
N PHE A 380 3.83 13.31 19.65
CA PHE A 380 4.92 12.40 20.06
C PHE A 380 6.16 13.12 20.61
N ARG A 381 6.29 14.44 20.41
CA ARG A 381 7.36 15.23 21.05
C ARG A 381 7.17 15.36 22.56
N ALA A 382 5.93 15.57 23.01
CA ALA A 382 5.59 15.75 24.42
C ALA A 382 4.17 15.21 24.70
N PRO A 383 3.98 13.87 24.78
CA PRO A 383 2.65 13.28 24.87
C PRO A 383 1.86 13.72 26.11
N VAL A 384 2.51 13.84 27.27
CA VAL A 384 1.86 14.28 28.52
C VAL A 384 1.37 15.73 28.39
N GLU A 385 2.26 16.65 27.99
CA GLU A 385 1.89 18.07 27.77
C GLU A 385 0.77 18.20 26.75
N TYR A 386 0.79 17.40 25.68
CA TYR A 386 -0.27 17.40 24.68
C TYR A 386 -1.60 16.93 25.28
N LEU A 387 -1.61 15.82 26.02
CA LEU A 387 -2.82 15.29 26.66
C LEU A 387 -3.39 16.26 27.69
N GLU A 388 -2.56 16.95 28.46
CA GLU A 388 -3.00 17.94 29.46
C GLU A 388 -3.49 19.25 28.83
N SER A 389 -2.86 19.70 27.74
CA SER A 389 -3.20 20.98 27.12
C SER A 389 -4.34 20.89 26.09
N ARG A 390 -4.55 19.73 25.45
CA ARG A 390 -5.49 19.56 24.33
C ARG A 390 -6.73 18.74 24.65
N PHE A 391 -6.79 18.14 25.84
CA PHE A 391 -7.98 17.45 26.35
C PHE A 391 -8.49 18.12 27.63
N PRO A 392 -9.79 18.00 27.95
CA PRO A 392 -10.33 18.50 29.21
C PRO A 392 -9.68 17.83 30.43
N PRO A 393 -9.64 18.49 31.59
CA PRO A 393 -9.04 17.92 32.81
C PRO A 393 -9.82 16.75 33.40
N ARG A 394 -11.07 16.51 32.98
CA ARG A 394 -11.89 15.37 33.42
C ARG A 394 -12.56 14.71 32.21
N VAL A 395 -12.83 13.42 32.31
CA VAL A 395 -13.59 12.70 31.29
C VAL A 395 -15.07 13.03 31.48
N ASP A 396 -15.72 13.54 30.45
CA ASP A 396 -17.18 13.69 30.41
C ASP A 396 -17.80 12.33 30.01
N PRO A 397 -18.60 11.68 30.87
CA PRO A 397 -19.21 10.37 30.57
C PRO A 397 -20.21 10.39 29.40
N SER A 398 -20.63 11.57 28.93
CA SER A 398 -21.44 11.71 27.72
C SER A 398 -20.64 11.56 26.43
N PHE A 399 -19.30 11.59 26.51
CA PHE A 399 -18.37 11.45 25.40
C PHE A 399 -18.73 12.37 24.20
N PRO A 400 -18.70 13.70 24.41
CA PRO A 400 -18.97 14.66 23.36
C PRO A 400 -17.96 14.52 22.22
N LEU A 401 -18.33 15.03 21.05
CA LEU A 401 -17.45 15.01 19.88
C LEU A 401 -16.30 15.99 20.09
N SER A 402 -15.09 15.57 19.73
CA SER A 402 -13.93 16.44 19.68
C SER A 402 -14.20 17.60 18.70
N PRO A 403 -14.08 18.88 19.13
CA PRO A 403 -14.38 20.02 18.27
C PRO A 403 -13.46 20.16 17.07
N TYR A 404 -12.17 19.85 17.24
CA TYR A 404 -11.16 19.98 16.19
C TYR A 404 -10.08 18.89 16.32
N PRO A 405 -10.42 17.61 16.05
CA PRO A 405 -9.54 16.48 16.35
C PRO A 405 -8.33 16.40 15.42
N ALA A 406 -8.43 16.89 14.19
CA ALA A 406 -7.34 16.90 13.21
C ALA A 406 -7.50 18.07 12.25
N SER A 407 -6.39 18.45 11.60
CA SER A 407 -6.41 19.51 10.59
C SER A 407 -7.21 19.09 9.37
N VAL A 408 -7.96 20.02 8.78
CA VAL A 408 -8.65 19.77 7.51
C VAL A 408 -7.66 20.02 6.35
N PRO A 409 -7.41 19.04 5.46
CA PRO A 409 -6.45 19.18 4.37
C PRO A 409 -6.67 20.43 3.50
N GLY A 410 -5.67 21.30 3.47
CA GLY A 410 -5.65 22.51 2.64
C GLY A 410 -6.54 23.65 3.15
N ALA A 411 -7.28 23.47 4.24
CA ALA A 411 -8.03 24.53 4.90
C ALA A 411 -7.08 25.40 5.75
N PRO A 412 -7.34 26.72 5.88
CA PRO A 412 -6.58 27.57 6.78
C PRO A 412 -6.74 27.10 8.22
N THR A 413 -5.63 26.94 8.92
CA THR A 413 -5.64 26.64 10.36
C THR A 413 -5.88 27.92 11.13
N PRO A 414 -6.83 27.95 12.10
CA PRO A 414 -7.15 29.16 12.86
C PRO A 414 -5.95 29.71 13.63
N GLU A 415 -5.11 28.82 14.17
CA GLU A 415 -3.95 29.14 15.00
C GLU A 415 -2.83 28.10 14.82
N LYS A 416 -1.65 28.36 15.41
CA LYS A 416 -0.54 27.40 15.43
C LYS A 416 -0.87 26.25 16.38
N HIS A 417 -0.98 25.03 15.85
CA HIS A 417 -1.36 23.81 16.58
C HIS A 417 -2.77 23.91 17.22
N PRO A 418 -3.85 23.96 16.42
CA PRO A 418 -5.20 24.33 16.86
C PRO A 418 -6.05 23.15 17.36
N TRP A 419 -5.47 21.98 17.62
CA TRP A 419 -6.25 20.76 17.86
C TRP A 419 -6.89 20.74 19.24
N ILE A 420 -8.16 20.35 19.29
CA ILE A 420 -8.95 20.27 20.52
C ILE A 420 -9.69 18.95 20.52
N HIS A 421 -9.44 18.17 21.57
CA HIS A 421 -9.95 16.82 21.73
C HIS A 421 -10.91 16.73 22.90
N GLU A 422 -11.79 15.74 22.81
CA GLU A 422 -12.58 15.24 23.92
C GLU A 422 -12.11 13.82 24.24
N TRP A 423 -12.20 13.44 25.51
CA TRP A 423 -11.85 12.07 25.93
C TRP A 423 -12.84 11.07 25.32
N PRO A 424 -12.40 10.08 24.51
CA PRO A 424 -13.28 9.06 23.96
C PRO A 424 -13.38 7.86 24.90
N ARG A 425 -14.42 7.05 24.77
CA ARG A 425 -14.57 5.84 25.59
C ARG A 425 -13.47 4.81 25.36
N TYR A 426 -12.96 4.73 24.13
CA TYR A 426 -11.84 3.87 23.77
C TYR A 426 -10.68 4.68 23.20
N LEU A 427 -9.48 4.40 23.72
CA LEU A 427 -8.21 4.87 23.19
C LEU A 427 -7.46 3.70 22.55
N VAL A 428 -6.92 3.93 21.36
CA VAL A 428 -6.12 2.95 20.62
C VAL A 428 -4.75 3.52 20.33
N PHE A 429 -3.69 2.81 20.70
CA PHE A 429 -2.32 3.27 20.53
C PHE A 429 -1.33 2.10 20.48
N PHE A 430 -0.09 2.39 20.09
CA PHE A 430 1.01 1.44 20.16
C PHE A 430 1.61 1.37 21.56
N GLY A 431 2.13 0.21 21.95
CA GLY A 431 2.73 0.00 23.27
C GLY A 431 3.86 0.99 23.60
N ALA A 432 4.60 1.46 22.59
CA ALA A 432 5.63 2.49 22.74
C ALA A 432 5.12 3.77 23.43
N LEU A 433 3.86 4.14 23.24
CA LEU A 433 3.29 5.34 23.89
C LEU A 433 3.32 5.25 25.42
N LEU A 434 3.18 4.03 25.98
CA LEU A 434 3.23 3.81 27.42
C LEU A 434 4.67 3.84 27.98
N GLU A 435 5.68 3.73 27.11
CA GLU A 435 7.09 3.85 27.50
C GLU A 435 7.49 5.31 27.76
N HIS A 436 6.69 6.28 27.30
CA HIS A 436 6.89 7.69 27.66
C HIS A 436 6.52 7.93 29.12
N GLU A 437 7.45 8.56 29.85
CA GLU A 437 7.31 8.87 31.27
C GLU A 437 6.02 9.67 31.52
N GLY A 438 5.22 9.19 32.48
CA GLY A 438 3.98 9.84 32.91
C GLY A 438 2.72 9.52 32.10
N VAL A 439 2.82 9.00 30.87
CA VAL A 439 1.63 8.75 30.02
C VAL A 439 0.73 7.67 30.63
N GLN A 440 1.31 6.55 31.04
CA GLN A 440 0.55 5.46 31.67
C GLN A 440 -0.16 5.95 32.94
N ASN A 441 0.57 6.61 33.84
CA ASN A 441 0.03 7.15 35.09
C ASN A 441 -1.10 8.16 34.84
N LEU A 442 -0.96 9.02 33.83
CA LEU A 442 -1.98 9.99 33.44
C LEU A 442 -3.26 9.29 33.00
N LEU A 443 -3.17 8.29 32.12
CA LEU A 443 -4.34 7.56 31.63
C LEU A 443 -5.02 6.75 32.74
N GLU A 444 -4.24 6.10 33.61
CA GLU A 444 -4.78 5.38 34.77
C GLU A 444 -5.47 6.33 35.76
N ALA A 445 -4.90 7.52 35.99
CA ALA A 445 -5.52 8.56 36.81
C ALA A 445 -6.82 9.14 36.20
N LYS A 446 -7.08 8.90 34.92
CA LYS A 446 -8.36 9.21 34.25
C LYS A 446 -9.32 8.02 34.21
N ASP A 447 -9.05 6.94 34.94
CA ASP A 447 -9.82 5.68 34.97
C ASP A 447 -9.83 4.92 33.62
N TYR A 448 -8.81 5.09 32.77
CA TYR A 448 -8.63 4.20 31.63
C TYR A 448 -7.89 2.92 32.04
N ALA A 449 -8.35 1.79 31.54
CA ALA A 449 -7.72 0.49 31.75
C ALA A 449 -7.59 -0.28 30.44
N GLU A 450 -6.52 -1.06 30.30
CA GLU A 450 -6.32 -1.95 29.16
C GLU A 450 -7.42 -3.01 29.09
N VAL A 451 -8.09 -3.09 27.93
CA VAL A 451 -9.14 -4.11 27.68
C VAL A 451 -8.77 -5.05 26.53
N TRP A 452 -7.79 -4.69 25.72
CA TRP A 452 -7.32 -5.52 24.63
C TRP A 452 -5.87 -5.21 24.26
N ARG A 453 -5.11 -6.26 23.90
CA ARG A 453 -3.74 -6.14 23.40
C ARG A 453 -3.44 -7.20 22.33
N LYS A 454 -2.64 -6.85 21.34
CA LYS A 454 -2.06 -7.81 20.38
C LYS A 454 -0.75 -7.31 19.79
N GLY A 455 0.08 -8.22 19.32
CA GLY A 455 1.40 -7.94 18.77
C GLY A 455 2.51 -8.14 19.80
N ARG A 456 3.74 -8.27 19.32
CA ARG A 456 4.92 -8.49 20.16
C ARG A 456 5.54 -7.15 20.54
N ALA A 457 6.21 -7.10 21.70
CA ALA A 457 6.83 -5.87 22.21
C ALA A 457 7.92 -5.30 21.28
N TRP A 458 8.60 -6.16 20.53
CA TRP A 458 9.68 -5.77 19.62
C TRP A 458 9.22 -5.48 18.19
N GLU A 459 7.96 -5.78 17.83
CA GLU A 459 7.42 -5.50 16.50
C GLU A 459 7.18 -4.01 16.30
N GLY A 460 7.49 -3.53 15.10
CA GLY A 460 7.39 -2.12 14.71
C GLY A 460 8.68 -1.33 14.90
N GLU A 461 8.64 -0.05 14.54
CA GLU A 461 9.77 0.87 14.61
C GLU A 461 9.32 2.19 15.27
N GLY A 462 10.19 2.77 16.11
CA GLY A 462 9.91 4.01 16.84
C GLY A 462 8.54 4.01 17.53
N GLU A 463 7.73 5.01 17.24
CA GLU A 463 6.37 5.19 17.79
C GLU A 463 5.35 4.11 17.36
N ARG A 464 5.71 3.24 16.39
CA ARG A 464 4.88 2.11 15.97
C ARG A 464 5.26 0.79 16.67
N LYS A 465 6.11 0.85 17.70
CA LYS A 465 6.62 -0.33 18.41
C LYS A 465 5.69 -0.77 19.55
N GLY A 466 5.85 -2.01 20.00
CA GLY A 466 5.20 -2.50 21.23
C GLY A 466 3.88 -3.23 21.01
N GLY A 467 3.46 -3.44 19.75
CA GLY A 467 2.12 -3.96 19.41
C GLY A 467 1.01 -2.93 19.69
N VAL A 468 -0.24 -3.27 19.41
CA VAL A 468 -1.38 -2.36 19.59
C VAL A 468 -2.10 -2.67 20.91
N ARG A 469 -2.51 -1.63 21.61
CA ARG A 469 -3.31 -1.64 22.85
C ARG A 469 -4.62 -0.90 22.64
N VAL A 470 -5.66 -1.38 23.30
CA VAL A 470 -6.92 -0.66 23.46
C VAL A 470 -7.19 -0.48 24.93
N TRP A 471 -7.33 0.77 25.34
CA TRP A 471 -7.69 1.16 26.69
C TRP A 471 -9.12 1.69 26.67
N ARG A 472 -9.90 1.33 27.69
CA ARG A 472 -11.31 1.74 27.84
C ARG A 472 -11.48 2.49 29.14
N TRP A 473 -12.23 3.58 29.11
CA TRP A 473 -12.65 4.29 30.31
C TRP A 473 -13.60 3.44 31.17
N LYS A 474 -13.28 3.32 32.46
CA LYS A 474 -13.99 2.46 33.45
C LYS A 474 -14.78 3.24 34.49
N GLY A 475 -14.70 4.57 34.49
CA GLY A 475 -15.21 5.40 35.58
C GLY A 475 -16.60 4.99 36.05
N PHE A 476 -16.73 4.92 37.38
CA PHE A 476 -18.00 4.66 38.04
C PHE A 476 -18.81 5.97 38.09
N PHE A 477 -20.09 5.89 37.75
CA PHE A 477 -21.04 6.99 37.86
C PHE A 477 -21.30 7.37 39.31
#